data_AF-A0A1V4W331-F1
#
_entry.id   AF-A0A1V4W331-F1
#
_cell.length_a   1.000
_cell.length_b   1.000
_cell.length_c   1.000
_cell.angle_alpha   90.00
_cell.angle_beta   90.00
_cell.angle_gamma   90.00
#
_symmetry.space_group_name_H-M   'P 1'
#
loop_
_entity.id
_entity.type
_entity.pdbx_description
1 polymer ?
#
loop_
_entity_poly.entity_id
_entity_poly.type
_entity_poly.pdbx_seq_one_letter_code
_entity_poly.pdbx_strand_id
1 'polypeptide(L)'
;MKRAETARSNLILFAVFLIPVVWAALLTAPSLSGGLPEILENLTAAMNDPFHIRWVDNSPKCVLLFVAAYGMGVGIYLSTKRNYRHREEHGSARWGGAAAVDKKYRDKNPQKNKILTKNVRIGLDGRKHRRNLNVLVVGGSGSGKTRFYAKPNVMQANTSFVILDPKGGTTRS
;
A
#
# COMPACT_ATOMS: atom_id res chain seq x y z
N MET A 1 0.12 10.59 4.82
CA MET A 1 -0.77 10.64 6.00
C MET A 1 -1.87 9.59 5.94
N LYS A 2 -2.89 9.71 5.08
CA LYS A 2 -4.06 8.80 5.08
C LYS A 2 -3.75 7.28 5.19
N ARG A 3 -2.74 6.76 4.48
CA ARG A 3 -2.39 5.32 4.54
C ARG A 3 -1.83 4.86 5.88
N ALA A 4 -1.03 5.68 6.56
CA ALA A 4 -0.47 5.35 7.86
C ALA A 4 -1.56 5.36 8.94
N GLU A 5 -2.49 6.32 8.85
CA GLU A 5 -3.67 6.36 9.73
C GLU A 5 -4.60 5.17 9.51
N THR A 6 -4.88 4.79 8.26
CA THR A 6 -5.69 3.59 7.98
C THR A 6 -5.01 2.30 8.47
N ALA A 7 -3.68 2.20 8.35
CA ALA A 7 -2.94 1.04 8.87
C ALA A 7 -3.01 0.98 10.40
N ARG A 8 -2.83 2.11 11.08
CA ARG A 8 -2.95 2.21 12.54
C ARG A 8 -4.36 1.91 13.02
N SER A 9 -5.37 2.41 12.32
CA SER A 9 -6.79 2.15 12.63
C SER A 9 -7.15 0.67 12.48
N ASN A 10 -6.69 0.00 11.42
CA ASN A 10 -6.91 -1.45 11.25
C ASN A 10 -6.20 -2.26 12.35
N LEU A 11 -4.97 -1.87 12.74
CA LEU A 11 -4.24 -2.52 13.82
C LEU A 11 -4.96 -2.41 15.16
N ILE A 12 -5.47 -1.23 15.48
CA ILE A 12 -6.27 -1.01 16.69
C ILE A 12 -7.53 -1.87 16.64
N LEU A 13 -8.21 -1.92 15.50
CA LEU A 13 -9.41 -2.74 15.33
C LEU A 13 -9.13 -4.23 15.53
N PHE A 14 -8.04 -4.77 14.96
CA PHE A 14 -7.68 -6.18 15.19
C PHE A 14 -7.28 -6.47 16.64
N ALA A 15 -6.60 -5.54 17.31
CA ALA A 15 -6.26 -5.68 18.72
C ALA A 15 -7.51 -5.66 19.62
N VAL A 16 -8.48 -4.79 19.34
CA VAL A 16 -9.75 -4.72 20.08
C VAL A 16 -10.57 -5.99 19.88
N PHE A 17 -10.63 -6.53 18.65
CA PHE A 17 -11.35 -7.77 18.36
C PHE A 17 -10.71 -9.03 18.98
N LEU A 18 -9.44 -8.96 19.41
CA LEU A 18 -8.81 -10.08 20.12
C LEU A 18 -9.42 -10.28 21.52
N ILE A 19 -9.93 -9.22 22.15
CA ILE A 19 -10.56 -9.28 23.48
C ILE A 19 -11.81 -10.19 23.49
N PRO A 20 -12.83 -9.99 22.63
CA PRO A 20 -13.99 -10.87 22.59
C PRO A 20 -13.64 -12.29 22.11
N VAL A 21 -12.60 -12.47 21.29
CA VAL A 21 -12.13 -13.80 20.85
C VAL A 21 -11.57 -14.61 22.03
N VAL A 22 -10.72 -13.99 22.86
CA VAL A 22 -10.18 -14.65 24.07
C VAL A 22 -11.28 -14.89 25.10
N TRP A 23 -12.20 -13.94 25.28
CA TRP A 23 -13.36 -14.11 26.16
C TRP A 23 -14.26 -15.28 25.71
N ALA A 24 -14.59 -15.38 24.42
CA ALA A 24 -15.36 -16.50 23.88
C ALA A 24 -14.62 -17.85 24.04
N ALA A 25 -13.30 -17.87 23.89
CA ALA A 25 -12.50 -19.06 24.10
C ALA A 25 -12.51 -19.53 25.57
N LEU A 26 -12.55 -18.60 26.53
CA LEU A 26 -12.63 -18.91 27.96
C LEU A 26 -14.01 -19.41 28.38
N LEU A 27 -15.08 -18.88 27.80
CA LEU A 27 -16.45 -19.37 28.06
C LEU A 27 -16.71 -20.75 27.48
N THR A 28 -16.07 -21.08 26.35
CA THR A 28 -16.22 -22.38 25.68
C THR A 28 -15.24 -23.45 26.20
N ALA A 29 -14.23 -23.06 26.97
CA ALA A 29 -13.21 -23.96 27.52
C ALA A 29 -13.77 -25.14 28.37
N PRO A 30 -14.79 -24.95 29.23
CA PRO A 30 -15.36 -26.06 30.01
C PRO A 30 -16.10 -27.09 29.15
N SER A 31 -16.61 -26.69 27.99
CA SER A 31 -17.41 -27.53 27.09
C SER A 31 -16.57 -28.24 26.01
N LEU A 32 -15.24 -28.11 26.06
CA LEU A 32 -14.37 -28.72 25.05
C LEU A 32 -14.32 -30.25 25.15
N SER A 33 -14.60 -30.82 26.32
CA SER A 33 -14.51 -32.26 26.58
C SER A 33 -15.58 -33.11 25.89
N GLY A 34 -16.82 -32.64 25.76
CA GLY A 34 -17.90 -33.35 25.06
C GLY A 34 -18.11 -32.95 23.61
N GLY A 35 -17.23 -32.11 23.04
CA GLY A 35 -17.22 -31.77 21.62
C GLY A 35 -18.30 -30.74 21.21
N LEU A 36 -18.55 -30.65 19.89
CA LEU A 36 -19.44 -29.63 19.31
C LEU A 36 -20.88 -29.59 19.85
N PRO A 37 -21.55 -30.71 20.17
CA PRO A 37 -22.91 -30.70 20.72
C PRO A 37 -22.99 -30.03 22.09
N GLU A 38 -22.04 -30.34 22.98
CA GLU A 38 -21.97 -29.78 24.33
C GLU A 38 -21.62 -28.28 24.30
N ILE A 39 -20.80 -27.85 23.34
CA ILE A 39 -20.54 -26.42 23.08
C ILE A 39 -21.82 -25.69 22.67
N LEU A 40 -22.67 -26.31 21.84
CA LEU A 40 -23.92 -25.70 21.36
C LEU A 40 -24.95 -25.53 22.48
N GLU A 41 -25.10 -26.55 23.33
CA GLU A 41 -26.03 -26.53 24.47
C GLU A 41 -25.58 -25.52 25.52
N ASN A 42 -24.28 -25.49 25.84
CA ASN A 42 -23.71 -24.59 26.84
C ASN A 42 -23.50 -23.16 26.32
N LEU A 43 -23.63 -22.91 25.01
CA LEU A 43 -23.54 -21.56 24.43
C LEU A 43 -24.62 -20.65 25.00
N THR A 44 -25.86 -21.16 25.11
CA THR A 44 -27.01 -20.39 25.61
C THR A 44 -26.84 -20.06 27.09
N ALA A 45 -26.32 -21.01 27.88
CA ALA A 45 -25.99 -20.80 29.29
C ALA A 45 -24.83 -19.79 29.47
N ALA A 46 -23.78 -19.91 28.66
CA ALA A 46 -22.64 -19.00 28.67
C ALA A 46 -23.00 -17.55 28.26
N MET A 47 -24.01 -17.38 27.40
CA MET A 47 -24.52 -16.06 27.03
C MET A 47 -25.37 -15.40 28.14
N ASN A 48 -26.08 -16.20 28.92
CA ASN A 48 -26.87 -15.70 30.05
C ASN A 48 -26.00 -15.32 31.26
N ASP A 49 -24.88 -16.02 31.47
CA ASP A 49 -23.89 -15.73 32.52
C ASP A 49 -22.48 -15.39 31.94
N PRO A 50 -22.32 -14.21 31.32
CA PRO A 50 -21.13 -13.86 30.53
C PRO A 50 -19.83 -13.68 31.35
N PHE A 51 -19.92 -13.60 32.67
CA PHE A 51 -18.77 -13.38 33.56
C PHE A 51 -18.36 -14.63 34.36
N HIS A 52 -19.03 -15.77 34.16
CA HIS A 52 -18.72 -17.00 34.90
C HIS A 52 -17.60 -17.79 34.24
N ILE A 53 -16.38 -17.27 34.33
CA ILE A 53 -15.19 -17.89 33.74
C ILE A 53 -14.64 -18.96 34.68
N ARG A 54 -14.73 -20.22 34.27
CA ARG A 54 -14.12 -21.35 34.98
C ARG A 54 -12.80 -21.74 34.33
N TRP A 55 -11.72 -21.69 35.11
CA TRP A 55 -10.42 -22.20 34.68
C TRP A 55 -10.42 -23.73 34.73
N VAL A 56 -10.23 -24.33 33.56
CA VAL A 56 -10.13 -25.78 33.35
C VAL A 56 -8.81 -26.09 32.63
N ASP A 57 -8.27 -27.30 32.77
CA ASP A 57 -7.00 -27.70 32.12
C ASP A 57 -7.01 -27.55 30.58
N ASN A 58 -8.19 -27.55 29.95
CA ASN A 58 -8.36 -27.35 28.51
C ASN A 58 -8.40 -25.87 28.08
N SER A 59 -8.47 -24.92 29.02
CA SER A 59 -8.55 -23.47 28.73
C SER A 59 -7.39 -22.95 27.88
N PRO A 60 -6.12 -23.31 28.15
CA PRO A 60 -4.99 -22.84 27.34
C PRO A 60 -5.07 -23.35 25.89
N LYS A 61 -5.55 -24.58 25.69
CA LYS A 61 -5.73 -25.19 24.36
C LYS A 61 -6.84 -24.50 23.57
N CYS A 62 -7.97 -24.19 24.23
CA CYS A 62 -9.06 -23.42 23.63
C CYS A 62 -8.61 -22.03 23.18
N VAL A 63 -7.96 -21.28 24.07
CA VAL A 63 -7.47 -19.93 23.75
C VAL A 63 -6.51 -19.95 22.57
N LEU A 64 -5.59 -20.91 22.53
CA LEU A 64 -4.65 -21.05 21.43
C LEU A 64 -5.36 -21.34 20.09
N LEU A 65 -6.35 -22.24 20.09
CA LEU A 65 -7.10 -22.61 18.89
C LEU A 65 -7.90 -21.42 18.33
N PHE A 66 -8.62 -20.69 19.19
CA PHE A 66 -9.40 -19.52 18.78
C PHE A 66 -8.52 -18.37 18.30
N VAL A 67 -7.40 -18.09 18.97
CA VAL A 67 -6.45 -17.06 18.55
C VAL A 67 -5.80 -17.43 17.21
N ALA A 68 -5.44 -18.71 17.01
CA ALA A 68 -4.89 -19.18 15.75
C ALA A 68 -5.91 -19.06 14.59
N ALA A 69 -7.16 -19.44 14.82
CA ALA A 69 -8.24 -19.30 13.84
C ALA A 69 -8.50 -17.81 13.49
N TYR A 70 -8.50 -16.93 14.51
CA TYR A 70 -8.65 -15.49 14.31
C TYR A 70 -7.48 -14.91 13.51
N GLY A 71 -6.24 -15.27 13.86
CA GLY A 71 -5.04 -14.84 13.14
C GLY A 71 -5.05 -15.28 11.67
N MET A 72 -5.49 -16.51 11.40
CA MET A 72 -5.68 -17.03 10.05
C MET A 72 -6.73 -16.23 9.28
N GLY A 73 -7.89 -15.95 9.87
CA GLY A 73 -8.95 -15.14 9.27
C GLY A 73 -8.50 -13.72 8.92
N VAL A 74 -7.78 -13.06 9.84
CA VAL A 74 -7.17 -11.74 9.59
C VAL A 74 -6.14 -11.82 8.45
N GLY A 75 -5.31 -12.86 8.41
CA GLY A 75 -4.34 -13.09 7.34
C GLY A 75 -4.98 -13.22 5.97
N ILE A 76 -6.07 -13.99 5.86
CA ILE A 76 -6.83 -14.15 4.62
C ILE A 76 -7.48 -12.83 4.20
N TYR A 77 -8.09 -12.10 5.14
CA TYR A 77 -8.71 -10.80 4.87
C TYR A 77 -7.71 -9.79 4.31
N LEU A 78 -6.54 -9.69 4.95
CA LEU A 78 -5.47 -8.79 4.51
C LEU A 78 -4.90 -9.20 3.14
N SER A 79 -4.79 -10.49 2.87
CA SER A 79 -4.29 -11.01 1.58
C SER A 79 -5.29 -10.81 0.44
N THR A 80 -6.59 -10.83 0.74
CA THR A 80 -7.67 -10.67 -0.25
C THR A 80 -7.96 -9.20 -0.58
N LYS A 81 -7.42 -8.26 0.22
CA LYS A 81 -7.67 -6.83 0.06
C LYS A 81 -7.05 -6.30 -1.24
N ARG A 82 -7.87 -6.23 -2.28
CA ARG A 82 -7.50 -5.64 -3.58
C ARG A 82 -7.86 -4.16 -3.61
N ASN A 83 -7.03 -3.37 -4.30
CA ASN A 83 -7.32 -1.95 -4.55
C ASN A 83 -8.23 -1.82 -5.76
N TYR A 84 -9.54 -1.96 -5.54
CA TYR A 84 -10.56 -1.69 -6.55
C TYR A 84 -10.85 -0.18 -6.66
N ARG A 85 -11.21 0.27 -7.86
CA ARG A 85 -11.70 1.63 -8.12
C ARG A 85 -13.06 1.51 -8.79
N HIS A 86 -14.10 1.35 -7.99
CA HIS A 86 -15.46 1.24 -8.51
C HIS A 86 -15.89 2.55 -9.15
N ARG A 87 -16.55 2.46 -10.31
CA ARG A 87 -17.04 3.59 -11.12
C ARG A 87 -15.95 4.49 -11.70
N GLU A 88 -14.70 4.03 -11.76
CA GLU A 88 -13.65 4.70 -12.51
C GLU A 88 -13.29 3.89 -13.76
N GLU A 89 -13.08 4.57 -14.87
CA GLU A 89 -12.63 3.94 -16.12
C GLU A 89 -11.23 3.33 -15.95
N HIS A 90 -10.99 2.20 -16.63
CA HIS A 90 -9.67 1.61 -16.70
C HIS A 90 -8.66 2.62 -17.24
N GLY A 91 -7.55 2.81 -16.51
CA GLY A 91 -6.53 3.80 -16.86
C GLY A 91 -6.69 5.17 -16.19
N SER A 92 -7.76 5.38 -15.40
CA SER A 92 -7.95 6.61 -14.62
C SER A 92 -6.75 6.95 -13.73
N ALA A 93 -6.28 8.19 -13.82
CA ALA A 93 -5.13 8.69 -13.07
C ALA A 93 -5.53 9.21 -11.67
N ARG A 94 -4.54 9.40 -10.79
CA ARG A 94 -4.68 10.20 -9.58
C ARG A 94 -3.64 11.30 -9.59
N TRP A 95 -4.03 12.48 -9.16
CA TRP A 95 -3.08 13.51 -8.81
C TRP A 95 -2.20 13.01 -7.65
N GLY A 96 -0.90 12.97 -7.91
CA GLY A 96 0.11 12.61 -6.93
C GLY A 96 0.85 13.84 -6.45
N GLY A 97 1.25 13.86 -5.17
CA GLY A 97 2.18 14.88 -4.69
C GLY A 97 3.53 14.74 -5.39
N ALA A 98 4.12 15.86 -5.84
CA ALA A 98 5.36 15.86 -6.61
C ALA A 98 6.49 15.08 -5.92
N ALA A 99 6.71 15.29 -4.62
CA ALA A 99 7.74 14.60 -3.85
C ALA A 99 7.53 13.06 -3.78
N ALA A 100 6.28 12.61 -3.71
CA ALA A 100 5.97 11.18 -3.69
C ALA A 100 6.21 10.53 -5.06
N VAL A 101 5.87 11.25 -6.14
CA VAL A 101 6.13 10.81 -7.52
C VAL A 101 7.62 10.77 -7.79
N ASP A 102 8.37 11.81 -7.42
CA ASP A 102 9.81 11.87 -7.57
C ASP A 102 10.50 10.73 -6.82
N LYS A 103 10.20 10.54 -5.53
CA LYS A 103 10.77 9.44 -4.73
C LYS A 103 10.53 8.06 -5.34
N LYS A 104 9.38 7.87 -5.99
CA LYS A 104 9.02 6.59 -6.61
C LYS A 104 9.80 6.32 -7.89
N TYR A 105 10.03 7.33 -8.72
CA TYR A 105 10.54 7.15 -10.08
C TYR A 105 11.99 7.57 -10.28
N ARG A 106 12.55 8.41 -9.40
CA ARG A 106 13.96 8.81 -9.48
C ARG A 106 14.89 7.63 -9.21
N ASP A 107 16.03 7.66 -9.88
CA ASP A 107 17.19 6.91 -9.46
C ASP A 107 17.93 7.62 -8.31
N LYS A 108 18.66 6.84 -7.51
CA LYS A 108 19.49 7.36 -6.41
C LYS A 108 20.63 8.20 -6.97
N ASN A 109 21.22 7.79 -8.10
CA ASN A 109 22.28 8.55 -8.76
C ASN A 109 21.66 9.70 -9.57
N PRO A 110 21.95 10.98 -9.25
CA PRO A 110 21.42 12.13 -9.99
C PRO A 110 21.72 12.09 -11.49
N GLN A 111 22.88 11.58 -11.89
CA GLN A 111 23.30 11.49 -13.29
C GLN A 111 22.44 10.52 -14.10
N LYS A 112 21.85 9.49 -13.46
CA LYS A 112 21.02 8.47 -14.12
C LYS A 112 19.54 8.84 -14.18
N ASN A 113 19.22 10.13 -14.17
CA ASN A 113 17.85 10.62 -14.19
C ASN A 113 17.58 11.49 -15.42
N LYS A 114 16.37 11.45 -15.96
CA LYS A 114 15.84 12.45 -16.88
C LYS A 114 15.01 13.46 -16.09
N ILE A 115 15.25 14.75 -16.31
CA ILE A 115 14.55 15.84 -15.62
C ILE A 115 13.23 16.09 -16.33
N LEU A 116 12.10 15.97 -15.61
CA LEU A 116 10.77 16.22 -16.17
C LEU A 116 10.23 17.59 -15.75
N THR A 117 10.41 17.94 -14.48
CA THR A 117 10.01 19.24 -13.90
C THR A 117 11.04 19.66 -12.84
N LYS A 118 10.85 20.84 -12.22
CA LYS A 118 11.65 21.30 -11.08
C LYS A 118 11.73 20.26 -9.95
N ASN A 119 10.62 19.53 -9.72
CA ASN A 119 10.46 18.66 -8.54
C ASN A 119 10.35 17.17 -8.87
N VAL A 120 10.34 16.79 -10.15
CA VAL A 120 10.12 15.39 -10.57
C VAL A 120 11.13 14.98 -11.63
N ARG A 121 11.77 13.84 -11.38
CA ARG A 121 12.72 13.18 -12.28
C ARG A 121 12.36 11.70 -12.43
N ILE A 122 12.81 11.10 -13.53
CA ILE A 122 12.63 9.67 -13.79
C ILE A 122 13.96 9.01 -14.09
N GLY A 123 14.25 7.88 -13.45
CA GLY A 123 15.48 7.12 -13.72
C GLY A 123 15.55 6.63 -15.16
N LEU A 124 16.76 6.44 -15.69
CA LEU A 124 16.97 5.92 -17.05
C LEU A 124 16.70 4.41 -17.19
N ASP A 125 16.55 3.69 -16.08
CA ASP A 125 16.19 2.26 -16.09
C ASP A 125 14.67 2.06 -16.16
N GLY A 126 14.18 1.97 -17.40
CA GLY A 126 12.79 1.69 -17.74
C GLY A 126 12.19 0.45 -17.07
N ARG A 127 13.02 -0.59 -16.84
CA ARG A 127 12.57 -1.89 -16.33
C ARG A 127 12.25 -1.80 -14.84
N LYS A 128 13.09 -1.07 -14.09
CA LYS A 128 12.92 -0.86 -12.63
C LYS A 128 11.56 -0.25 -12.29
N HIS A 129 11.11 0.73 -13.07
CA HIS A 129 9.83 1.39 -12.82
C HIS A 129 8.68 0.90 -13.74
N ARG A 130 8.95 -0.02 -14.67
CA ARG A 130 8.00 -0.54 -15.66
C ARG A 130 7.27 0.58 -16.43
N ARG A 131 8.03 1.59 -16.88
CA ARG A 131 7.49 2.71 -17.70
C ARG A 131 8.39 2.98 -18.88
N ASN A 132 7.79 3.47 -19.96
CA ASN A 132 8.51 4.06 -21.06
C ASN A 132 9.08 5.43 -20.64
N LEU A 133 10.26 5.76 -21.18
CA LEU A 133 10.97 7.01 -20.95
C LEU A 133 10.77 8.03 -22.08
N ASN A 134 9.98 7.69 -23.10
CA ASN A 134 9.56 8.63 -24.13
C ASN A 134 8.70 9.73 -23.48
N VAL A 135 9.01 10.99 -23.81
CA VAL A 135 8.33 12.17 -23.27
C VAL A 135 7.82 13.02 -24.41
N LEU A 136 6.52 13.29 -24.42
CA LEU A 136 5.90 14.28 -25.28
C LEU A 136 5.75 15.58 -24.50
N VAL A 137 6.33 16.66 -25.02
CA VAL A 137 6.21 18.00 -24.42
C VAL A 137 5.31 18.86 -25.30
N VAL A 138 4.12 19.17 -24.79
CA VAL A 138 3.13 20.03 -25.48
C VAL A 138 3.11 21.40 -24.79
N GLY A 139 3.05 22.46 -25.58
CA GLY A 139 2.90 23.82 -25.08
C GLY A 139 2.86 24.84 -26.22
N GLY A 140 2.25 26.00 -25.98
CA GLY A 140 2.14 27.08 -26.97
C GLY A 140 3.50 27.66 -27.41
N SER A 141 3.47 28.56 -28.40
CA SER A 141 4.66 29.33 -28.76
C SER A 141 5.12 30.16 -27.56
N GLY A 142 6.44 30.28 -27.36
CA GLY A 142 7.01 31.03 -26.21
C GLY A 142 6.89 30.35 -24.84
N SER A 143 6.24 29.19 -24.70
CA SER A 143 6.05 28.51 -23.41
C SER A 143 7.34 27.95 -22.76
N GLY A 144 8.49 28.15 -23.39
CA GLY A 144 9.79 27.77 -22.85
C GLY A 144 10.12 26.27 -22.90
N LYS A 145 9.49 25.47 -23.77
CA LYS A 145 9.78 24.03 -23.95
C LYS A 145 11.29 23.76 -24.08
N THR A 146 11.98 24.53 -24.92
CA THR A 146 13.42 24.41 -25.11
C THR A 146 14.21 24.79 -23.86
N ARG A 147 13.86 25.92 -23.22
CA ARG A 147 14.58 26.44 -22.05
C ARG A 147 14.39 25.59 -20.79
N PHE A 148 13.17 25.12 -20.53
CA PHE A 148 12.81 24.47 -19.27
C PHE A 148 12.90 22.95 -19.31
N TYR A 149 12.74 22.32 -20.48
CA TYR A 149 12.83 20.87 -20.61
C TYR A 149 14.06 20.42 -21.41
N ALA A 150 14.26 20.93 -22.63
CA ALA A 150 15.33 20.44 -23.49
C ALA A 150 16.73 20.78 -22.93
N LYS A 151 17.01 22.06 -22.67
CA LYS A 151 18.34 22.51 -22.21
C LYS A 151 18.81 21.80 -20.94
N PRO A 152 18.02 21.70 -19.85
CA PRO A 152 18.49 21.01 -18.65
C PRO A 152 18.85 19.54 -18.89
N ASN A 153 18.09 18.83 -19.73
CA ASN A 153 18.38 17.43 -20.04
C ASN A 153 19.63 17.28 -20.93
N VAL A 154 19.85 18.19 -21.89
CA VAL A 154 21.04 18.20 -22.74
C VAL A 154 22.29 18.54 -21.93
N MET A 155 22.23 19.58 -21.10
CA MET A 155 23.35 20.01 -20.24
C MET A 155 23.72 18.94 -19.20
N GLN A 156 22.79 18.07 -18.82
CA GLN A 156 23.10 16.97 -17.91
C GLN A 156 24.02 15.91 -18.57
N ALA A 157 24.08 15.85 -19.91
CA ALA A 157 25.04 15.05 -20.69
C ALA A 157 25.21 13.59 -20.21
N ASN A 158 24.12 12.96 -19.75
CA ASN A 158 24.17 11.65 -19.12
C ASN A 158 24.03 10.47 -20.08
N THR A 159 23.65 10.75 -21.33
CA THR A 159 23.49 9.77 -22.42
C THR A 159 23.91 10.41 -23.73
N SER A 160 24.08 9.59 -24.78
CA SER A 160 24.26 10.10 -26.14
C SER A 160 22.96 10.74 -26.64
N PHE A 161 23.04 11.96 -27.17
CA PHE A 161 21.90 12.70 -27.70
C PHE A 161 22.05 12.96 -29.19
N VAL A 162 20.96 12.76 -29.93
CA VAL A 162 20.80 13.27 -31.30
C VAL A 162 19.66 14.29 -31.24
N ILE A 163 19.95 15.54 -31.60
CA ILE A 163 19.05 16.67 -31.41
C ILE A 163 18.86 17.39 -32.74
N LEU A 164 17.60 17.57 -33.14
CA LEU A 164 17.22 18.44 -34.25
C LEU A 164 17.06 19.86 -33.71
N ASP A 165 17.98 20.76 -34.09
CA ASP A 165 17.97 22.17 -33.66
C ASP A 165 17.73 23.12 -34.86
N PRO A 166 16.47 23.31 -35.28
CA PRO A 166 16.15 24.10 -36.47
C PRO A 166 16.48 25.59 -36.35
N LYS A 167 16.73 26.11 -35.14
CA LYS A 167 17.03 27.53 -34.90
C LYS A 167 18.39 27.78 -34.23
N GLY A 168 19.20 26.74 -33.99
CA GLY A 168 20.46 26.86 -33.25
C GLY A 168 20.29 27.26 -31.78
N GLY A 169 19.11 27.10 -31.19
CA GLY A 169 18.81 27.58 -29.84
C GLY A 169 19.41 26.72 -28.73
N THR A 170 19.78 25.48 -29.05
CA THR A 170 20.35 24.50 -28.11
C THR A 170 21.86 24.62 -28.01
N THR A 171 22.54 25.03 -29.09
CA THR A 171 24.01 25.20 -29.12
C THR A 171 24.50 26.59 -28.70
N ARG A 172 23.63 27.61 -28.68
CA ARG A 172 24.00 29.02 -28.44
C ARG A 172 23.89 29.50 -26.98
N SER A 173 24.05 28.64 -25.99
CA SER A 173 23.99 29.06 -24.56
C SER A 173 25.03 28.40 -23.70
#